data_AF-A0A7W0W387-F1
#
_entry.id   AF-A0A7W0W387-F1
#
_cell.length_a   1.000
_cell.length_b   1.000
_cell.length_c   1.000
_cell.angle_alpha   90.00
_cell.angle_beta   90.00
_cell.angle_gamma   90.00
#
_symmetry.space_group_name_H-M   'P 1'
#
loop_
_entity.id
_entity.type
_entity.pdbx_description
1 polymer ?
#
loop_
_entity_poly.entity_id
_entity_poly.type
_entity_poly.pdbx_seq_one_letter_code
_entity_poly.pdbx_strand_id
1 'polypeptide(L)'
;MSFWNRLTGGKPKQAAENLDYLNEALALERQGDYDAALTSYKLALRQRPNNHKVLQNMAIAYSKLGLLDEAIRYYRRALAVEPRLPGAHYGLAFLLIRRGEVSDAAFHLEAFLMDPPPSKEAERWVKHAQKAISELKSSSPPAPGEQLKTNEYPEILE
;
A
#
# COMPACT_ATOMS: atom_id res chain seq x y z
N MET A 1 8.34 50.86 25.41
CA MET A 1 7.85 50.60 24.03
C MET A 1 8.52 49.36 23.50
N SER A 2 7.82 48.22 23.42
CA SER A 2 8.33 47.02 22.75
C SER A 2 7.29 46.54 21.74
N PHE A 3 7.18 47.30 20.65
CA PHE A 3 6.27 47.07 19.53
C PHE A 3 6.62 45.78 18.75
N TRP A 4 7.87 45.32 18.84
CA TRP A 4 8.38 44.19 18.04
C TRP A 4 8.03 42.79 18.58
N ASN A 5 7.66 42.64 19.87
CA ASN A 5 7.25 41.34 20.42
C ASN A 5 5.83 40.90 19.99
N ARG A 6 5.14 41.68 19.16
CA ARG A 6 3.83 41.34 18.57
C ARG A 6 3.88 40.94 17.09
N LEU A 7 5.05 41.04 16.42
CA LEU A 7 5.17 40.81 14.97
C LEU A 7 5.94 39.54 14.58
N THR A 8 6.64 38.88 15.49
CA THR A 8 7.26 37.57 15.23
C THR A 8 7.17 36.67 16.47
N GLY A 9 6.02 36.03 16.69
CA GLY A 9 5.77 35.33 17.95
C GLY A 9 4.89 34.09 17.90
N GLY A 10 4.49 33.62 16.71
CA GLY A 10 3.84 32.33 16.55
C GLY A 10 4.66 31.46 15.64
N LYS A 11 5.56 30.63 16.18
CA LYS A 11 5.93 29.42 15.44
C LYS A 11 4.63 28.63 15.28
N PRO A 12 4.13 28.27 14.08
CA PRO A 12 3.17 27.19 13.98
C PRO A 12 3.96 25.88 14.21
N LYS A 13 4.46 25.68 15.43
CA LYS A 13 5.19 24.46 15.81
C LYS A 13 4.48 23.72 16.94
N GLN A 14 3.24 24.12 17.25
CA GLN A 14 2.39 23.45 18.24
C GLN A 14 1.00 23.07 17.73
N ALA A 15 0.60 23.48 16.51
CA ALA A 15 -0.64 22.97 15.89
C ALA A 15 -0.51 21.52 15.35
N ALA A 16 0.73 21.02 15.26
CA ALA A 16 1.03 19.61 14.97
C ALA A 16 1.16 18.75 16.25
N GLU A 17 0.77 19.28 17.41
CA GLU A 17 0.70 18.52 18.65
C GLU A 17 -0.56 17.63 18.62
N ASN A 18 -0.34 16.33 18.38
CA ASN A 18 -1.28 15.20 18.57
C ASN A 18 -2.46 15.03 17.60
N LEU A 19 -2.36 15.49 16.35
CA LEU A 19 -3.27 14.99 15.31
C LEU A 19 -2.82 13.59 14.84
N ASP A 20 -3.66 12.59 15.11
CA ASP A 20 -3.46 11.22 14.67
C ASP A 20 -3.96 11.04 13.24
N TYR A 21 -3.15 11.55 12.31
CA TYR A 21 -3.45 11.48 10.88
C TYR A 21 -3.52 10.04 10.34
N LEU A 22 -2.93 9.07 11.03
CA LEU A 22 -3.05 7.67 10.65
C LEU A 22 -4.46 7.15 10.94
N ASN A 23 -4.97 7.39 12.14
CA ASN A 23 -6.34 6.99 12.49
C ASN A 23 -7.39 7.71 11.63
N GLU A 24 -7.17 8.99 11.33
CA GLU A 24 -8.02 9.74 10.39
C GLU A 24 -8.00 9.11 8.99
N ALA A 25 -6.81 8.81 8.46
CA ALA A 25 -6.68 8.20 7.14
C ALA A 25 -7.37 6.83 7.06
N LEU A 26 -7.20 5.99 8.09
CA LEU A 26 -7.88 4.69 8.17
C LEU A 26 -9.40 4.84 8.25
N ALA A 27 -9.91 5.86 8.96
CA ALA A 27 -11.34 6.12 9.02
C ALA A 27 -11.91 6.55 7.65
N LEU A 28 -11.20 7.39 6.91
CA LEU A 28 -11.56 7.81 5.55
C LEU A 28 -11.49 6.65 4.55
N GLU A 29 -10.47 5.79 4.67
CA GLU A 29 -10.33 4.59 3.84
C GLU A 29 -11.52 3.64 4.02
N ARG A 30 -11.97 3.40 5.26
CA ARG A 30 -13.17 2.59 5.56
C ARG A 30 -14.46 3.20 5.01
N GLN A 31 -14.49 4.50 4.78
CA GLN A 31 -15.61 5.20 4.12
C GLN A 31 -15.49 5.17 2.58
N GLY A 32 -14.37 4.68 2.04
CA GLY A 32 -14.09 4.68 0.62
C GLY A 32 -13.60 6.02 0.08
N ASP A 33 -13.33 7.01 0.94
CA ASP A 33 -12.79 8.31 0.54
C ASP A 33 -11.26 8.24 0.46
N TYR A 34 -10.78 7.58 -0.60
CA TYR A 34 -9.36 7.31 -0.79
C TYR A 34 -8.53 8.59 -1.05
N ASP A 35 -9.11 9.62 -1.67
CA ASP A 35 -8.44 10.90 -1.91
C ASP A 35 -8.19 11.65 -0.60
N ALA A 36 -9.20 11.72 0.28
CA ALA A 36 -9.02 12.29 1.61
C ALA A 36 -8.07 11.45 2.46
N ALA A 37 -8.20 10.11 2.42
CA ALA A 37 -7.30 9.20 3.13
C ALA A 37 -5.84 9.41 2.72
N LEU A 38 -5.54 9.58 1.43
CA LEU A 38 -4.19 9.88 0.95
C LEU A 38 -3.64 11.21 1.45
N THR A 39 -4.50 12.21 1.68
CA THR A 39 -4.10 13.48 2.27
C THR A 39 -3.65 13.28 3.72
N SER A 40 -4.44 12.57 4.51
CA SER A 40 -4.11 12.28 5.92
C SER A 40 -2.92 11.31 6.02
N TYR A 41 -2.80 10.32 5.14
CA TYR A 41 -1.60 9.48 5.06
C TYR A 41 -0.32 10.27 4.74
N LYS A 42 -0.37 11.27 3.84
CA LYS A 42 0.79 12.15 3.58
C LYS A 42 1.21 12.91 4.83
N LEU A 43 0.26 13.34 5.66
CA LEU A 43 0.55 14.00 6.94
C LEU A 43 1.12 13.02 7.97
N ALA A 44 0.56 11.81 8.07
CA ALA A 44 1.11 10.75 8.92
C ALA A 44 2.55 10.37 8.52
N LEU A 45 2.83 10.31 7.21
CA LEU A 45 4.16 10.03 6.68
C LEU A 45 5.15 11.18 6.95
N ARG A 46 4.71 12.45 7.00
CA ARG A 46 5.58 13.56 7.43
C ARG A 46 6.01 13.42 8.90
N GLN A 47 5.15 12.87 9.76
CA GLN A 47 5.50 12.59 11.15
C GLN A 47 6.44 11.38 11.27
N ARG A 48 6.24 10.34 10.46
CA ARG A 48 7.07 9.12 10.43
C ARG A 48 7.41 8.72 8.99
N PRO A 49 8.50 9.26 8.39
CA PRO A 49 8.82 9.12 6.96
C PRO A 49 9.04 7.69 6.45
N ASN A 50 9.39 6.78 7.35
CA ASN A 50 9.67 5.37 7.04
C ASN A 50 8.67 4.44 7.75
N ASN A 51 7.42 4.86 7.92
CA ASN A 51 6.39 3.96 8.43
C ASN A 51 5.89 3.05 7.30
N HIS A 52 6.37 1.80 7.27
CA HIS A 52 6.02 0.83 6.23
C HIS A 52 4.50 0.56 6.15
N LYS A 53 3.77 0.61 7.28
CA LYS A 53 2.30 0.46 7.29
C LYS A 53 1.60 1.59 6.56
N VAL A 54 2.01 2.84 6.82
CA VAL A 54 1.47 4.02 6.10
C VAL A 54 1.77 3.90 4.61
N LEU A 55 2.99 3.50 4.24
CA LEU A 55 3.38 3.33 2.84
C LEU A 55 2.55 2.24 2.14
N GLN A 56 2.31 1.11 2.82
CA GLN A 56 1.44 0.04 2.32
C GLN A 56 0.01 0.54 2.12
N ASN A 57 -0.57 1.25 3.10
CA ASN A 57 -1.96 1.73 3.00
C ASN A 57 -2.12 2.81 1.92
N MET A 58 -1.12 3.68 1.74
CA MET A 58 -1.09 4.58 0.59
C MET A 58 -1.11 3.80 -0.73
N ALA A 59 -0.34 2.71 -0.84
CA ALA A 59 -0.34 1.88 -2.05
C ALA A 59 -1.71 1.22 -2.31
N ILE A 60 -2.39 0.77 -1.25
CA ILE A 60 -3.76 0.24 -1.31
C ILE A 60 -4.72 1.32 -1.82
N ALA A 61 -4.69 2.52 -1.24
CA ALA A 61 -5.54 3.64 -1.64
C ALA A 61 -5.30 4.06 -3.10
N TYR A 62 -4.04 4.20 -3.54
CA TYR A 62 -3.72 4.46 -4.95
C TYR A 62 -4.24 3.35 -5.88
N SER A 63 -4.13 2.10 -5.45
CA SER A 63 -4.63 0.97 -6.21
C SER A 63 -6.15 1.00 -6.36
N LYS A 64 -6.90 1.41 -5.32
CA LYS A 64 -8.35 1.58 -5.35
C LYS A 64 -8.80 2.73 -6.25
N LEU A 65 -7.98 3.78 -6.36
CA LEU A 65 -8.16 4.88 -7.30
C LEU A 65 -7.73 4.53 -8.74
N GLY A 66 -7.21 3.33 -9.00
CA GLY A 66 -6.72 2.92 -10.31
C GLY A 66 -5.38 3.54 -10.71
N LEU A 67 -4.70 4.22 -9.80
CA LEU A 67 -3.39 4.84 -10.00
C LEU A 67 -2.28 3.79 -9.80
N LEU A 68 -2.11 2.94 -10.81
CA LEU A 68 -1.26 1.74 -10.73
C LEU A 68 0.22 2.04 -10.49
N ASP A 69 0.77 3.05 -11.17
CA ASP A 69 2.20 3.40 -11.03
C ASP A 69 2.53 3.92 -9.64
N GLU A 70 1.64 4.75 -9.06
CA GLU A 70 1.71 5.24 -7.70
C GLU A 70 1.68 4.08 -6.70
N ALA A 71 0.74 3.15 -6.87
CA ALA A 71 0.60 2.01 -6.00
C ALA A 71 1.86 1.13 -6.01
N ILE A 72 2.40 0.81 -7.20
CA ILE A 72 3.67 0.07 -7.35
C ILE A 72 4.82 0.80 -6.64
N ARG A 73 4.94 2.12 -6.84
CA ARG A 73 5.99 2.94 -6.23
C ARG A 73 5.93 2.89 -4.70
N TYR A 74 4.73 2.99 -4.12
CA TYR A 74 4.56 2.97 -2.67
C TYR A 74 4.74 1.57 -2.06
N TYR A 75 4.32 0.50 -2.74
CA TYR A 75 4.64 -0.86 -2.31
C TYR A 75 6.15 -1.13 -2.32
N ARG A 76 6.86 -0.74 -3.39
CA ARG A 76 8.32 -0.87 -3.45
C ARG A 76 9.00 -0.08 -2.33
N ARG A 77 8.50 1.12 -2.00
CA ARG A 77 9.01 1.91 -0.87
C ARG A 77 8.71 1.25 0.48
N ALA A 78 7.54 0.63 0.66
CA ALA A 78 7.22 -0.13 1.87
C ALA A 78 8.19 -1.32 2.03
N LEU A 79 8.45 -2.07 0.96
CA LEU A 79 9.39 -3.20 0.94
C LEU A 79 10.85 -2.78 1.12
N ALA A 80 11.22 -1.56 0.71
CA ALA A 80 12.54 -1.02 1.00
C ALA A 80 12.76 -0.72 2.49
N VAL A 81 11.67 -0.49 3.25
CA VAL A 81 11.72 -0.26 4.70
C VAL A 81 11.56 -1.56 5.47
N GLU A 82 10.59 -2.39 5.10
CA GLU A 82 10.33 -3.72 5.69
C GLU A 82 10.30 -4.76 4.56
N PRO A 83 11.43 -5.45 4.29
CA PRO A 83 11.52 -6.43 3.22
C PRO A 83 10.64 -7.66 3.41
N ARG A 84 10.20 -7.96 4.63
CA ARG A 84 9.35 -9.12 4.94
C ARG A 84 7.92 -8.70 5.24
N LEU A 85 7.35 -7.84 4.38
CA LEU A 85 5.98 -7.37 4.52
C LEU A 85 5.04 -8.14 3.57
N PRO A 86 4.33 -9.18 4.05
CA PRO A 86 3.61 -10.09 3.15
C PRO A 86 2.50 -9.37 2.38
N GLY A 87 1.81 -8.42 3.01
CA GLY A 87 0.78 -7.61 2.35
C GLY A 87 1.32 -6.77 1.20
N ALA A 88 2.53 -6.23 1.31
CA ALA A 88 3.16 -5.46 0.23
C ALA A 88 3.67 -6.36 -0.91
N HIS A 89 4.24 -7.51 -0.59
CA HIS A 89 4.60 -8.52 -1.59
C HIS A 89 3.37 -8.99 -2.39
N TYR A 90 2.30 -9.33 -1.69
CA TYR A 90 1.05 -9.77 -2.29
C TYR A 90 0.45 -8.67 -3.18
N GLY A 91 0.24 -7.46 -2.64
CA GLY A 91 -0.33 -6.34 -3.38
C GLY A 91 0.47 -5.95 -4.63
N LEU A 92 1.80 -5.88 -4.50
CA LEU A 92 2.70 -5.58 -5.62
C LEU A 92 2.63 -6.64 -6.72
N ALA A 93 2.60 -7.93 -6.37
CA ALA A 93 2.48 -9.00 -7.35
C ALA A 93 1.25 -8.85 -8.25
N PHE A 94 0.08 -8.53 -7.71
CA PHE A 94 -1.13 -8.34 -8.54
C PHE A 94 -1.04 -7.16 -9.48
N LEU A 95 -0.44 -6.05 -9.03
CA LEU A 95 -0.22 -4.89 -9.91
C LEU A 95 0.77 -5.22 -11.03
N LEU A 96 1.80 -6.01 -10.73
CA LEU A 96 2.77 -6.46 -11.74
C LEU A 96 2.17 -7.44 -12.74
N ILE A 97 1.30 -8.36 -12.32
CA ILE A 97 0.53 -9.23 -13.24
C ILE A 97 -0.32 -8.37 -14.18
N ARG A 98 -1.04 -7.37 -13.65
CA ARG A 98 -1.84 -6.45 -14.47
C ARG A 98 -1.02 -5.64 -15.46
N ARG A 99 0.25 -5.38 -15.14
CA ARG A 99 1.21 -4.69 -16.00
C ARG A 99 1.92 -5.61 -17.01
N GLY A 100 1.76 -6.94 -16.86
CA GLY A 100 2.45 -7.94 -17.67
C GLY A 100 3.88 -8.25 -17.21
N GLU A 101 4.31 -7.75 -16.04
CA GLU A 101 5.63 -7.98 -15.44
C GLU A 101 5.63 -9.32 -14.67
N VAL A 102 5.49 -10.41 -15.42
CA VAL A 102 5.26 -11.77 -14.88
C VAL A 102 6.40 -12.27 -13.98
N SER A 103 7.66 -12.06 -14.38
CA SER A 103 8.81 -12.55 -13.61
C SER A 103 8.91 -11.89 -12.23
N ASP A 104 8.75 -10.57 -12.17
CA ASP A 104 8.76 -9.82 -10.92
C ASP A 104 7.55 -10.19 -10.06
N ALA A 105 6.38 -10.39 -10.68
CA ALA A 105 5.19 -10.85 -9.96
C ALA A 105 5.41 -12.22 -9.29
N ALA A 106 6.00 -13.18 -10.02
CA ALA A 106 6.29 -14.51 -9.49
C ALA A 106 7.24 -14.43 -8.28
N PHE A 107 8.29 -13.62 -8.37
CA PHE A 107 9.20 -13.36 -7.25
C PHE A 107 8.45 -12.85 -6.00
N HIS A 108 7.56 -11.87 -6.16
CA HIS A 108 6.81 -11.32 -5.03
C HIS A 108 5.77 -12.30 -4.45
N LEU A 109 5.13 -13.13 -5.29
CA LEU A 109 4.24 -14.18 -4.79
C LEU A 109 5.00 -15.25 -4.01
N GLU A 110 6.19 -15.65 -4.48
CA GLU A 110 7.04 -16.61 -3.78
C GLU A 110 7.46 -16.06 -2.41
N ALA A 111 7.87 -14.80 -2.34
CA ALA A 111 8.19 -14.13 -1.08
C ALA A 111 6.99 -14.06 -0.11
N PHE A 112 5.78 -13.79 -0.61
CA PHE A 112 4.56 -13.85 0.22
C PHE A 112 4.31 -15.24 0.79
N LEU A 113 4.55 -16.31 0.02
CA LEU A 113 4.33 -17.69 0.45
C LEU A 113 5.41 -18.22 1.40
N MET A 114 6.59 -17.60 1.45
CA MET A 114 7.63 -17.96 2.41
C MET A 114 7.26 -17.58 3.85
N ASP A 115 6.55 -16.48 4.05
CA ASP A 115 6.14 -15.98 5.37
C ASP A 115 4.69 -15.42 5.32
N PRO A 116 3.69 -16.28 5.13
CA PRO A 116 2.30 -15.82 5.03
C PRO A 116 1.79 -15.31 6.39
N PRO A 117 0.90 -14.31 6.41
CA PRO A 117 0.31 -13.83 7.66
C PRO A 117 -0.33 -14.97 8.46
N PRO A 118 -0.09 -15.07 9.79
CA PRO A 118 -0.62 -16.15 10.62
C PRO A 118 -2.08 -15.87 10.98
N SER A 119 -2.98 -16.00 10.02
CA SER A 119 -4.42 -15.78 10.22
C SER A 119 -5.27 -16.71 9.33
N LYS A 120 -6.47 -17.06 9.79
CA LYS A 120 -7.41 -17.88 8.99
C LYS A 120 -7.85 -17.12 7.74
N GLU A 121 -7.97 -15.79 7.86
CA GLU A 121 -8.28 -14.90 6.75
C GLU A 121 -7.20 -14.97 5.67
N ALA A 122 -5.96 -15.32 6.01
CA ALA A 122 -4.86 -15.45 5.07
C ALA A 122 -4.89 -16.70 4.20
N GLU A 123 -5.64 -17.74 4.58
CA GLU A 123 -5.75 -18.98 3.79
C GLU A 123 -6.26 -18.71 2.36
N ARG A 124 -7.21 -17.77 2.21
CA ARG A 124 -7.74 -17.39 0.90
C ARG A 124 -6.66 -16.77 0.01
N TRP A 125 -5.79 -15.92 0.59
CA TRP A 125 -4.69 -15.26 -0.11
C TRP A 125 -3.59 -16.24 -0.47
N VAL A 126 -3.26 -17.17 0.42
CA VAL A 126 -2.30 -18.25 0.17
C VAL A 126 -2.77 -19.12 -1.00
N LYS A 127 -4.02 -19.59 -0.98
CA LYS A 127 -4.59 -20.38 -2.09
C LYS A 127 -4.57 -19.59 -3.41
N HIS A 128 -4.91 -18.31 -3.36
CA HIS A 128 -4.88 -17.44 -4.52
C HIS A 128 -3.46 -17.25 -5.08
N ALA A 129 -2.47 -17.00 -4.22
CA ALA A 129 -1.08 -16.82 -4.61
C ALA A 129 -0.49 -18.11 -5.21
N GLN A 130 -0.77 -19.27 -4.63
CA GLN A 130 -0.36 -20.57 -5.17
C GLN A 130 -0.93 -20.81 -6.57
N LYS A 131 -2.23 -20.53 -6.76
CA LYS A 131 -2.89 -20.62 -8.06
C LYS A 131 -2.24 -19.67 -9.07
N ALA A 132 -2.06 -18.40 -8.70
CA ALA A 132 -1.44 -17.41 -9.57
C ALA A 132 -0.03 -17.82 -9.99
N ILE A 133 0.83 -18.28 -9.07
CA ILE A 133 2.17 -18.80 -9.42
C ILE A 133 2.08 -19.98 -10.39
N SER A 134 1.16 -20.92 -10.15
CA SER A 134 0.96 -22.08 -11.03
C SER A 134 0.54 -21.65 -12.44
N GLU A 135 -0.35 -20.68 -12.56
CA GLU A 135 -0.79 -20.10 -13.83
C GLU A 135 0.36 -19.37 -14.54
N LEU A 136 1.13 -18.54 -13.84
CA LEU A 136 2.30 -17.85 -14.41
C LEU A 136 3.39 -18.84 -14.88
N LYS A 137 3.53 -20.00 -14.23
CA LYS A 137 4.49 -21.05 -14.62
C LYS A 137 4.00 -21.93 -15.77
N SER A 138 2.68 -22.06 -15.96
CA SER A 138 2.07 -22.92 -16.99
C SER A 138 1.66 -22.17 -18.26
N SER A 139 1.41 -20.86 -18.16
CA SER A 139 1.10 -19.99 -19.30
C SER A 139 2.37 -19.44 -19.94
N SER A 140 2.45 -19.47 -21.28
CA SER A 140 3.21 -18.45 -22.01
C SER A 140 2.64 -17.08 -21.63
N PRO A 141 3.45 -16.00 -21.57
CA PRO A 141 3.06 -14.73 -20.95
C PRO A 141 1.67 -14.27 -21.40
N PRO A 142 0.81 -13.81 -20.48
CA PRO A 142 -0.56 -13.43 -20.81
C PRO A 142 -0.53 -12.38 -21.92
N ALA A 143 -1.42 -12.53 -22.91
CA ALA A 143 -1.52 -11.56 -23.99
C ALA A 143 -1.78 -10.17 -23.38
N PRO A 144 -1.16 -9.09 -23.91
CA PRO A 144 -1.40 -7.74 -23.42
C PRO A 144 -2.92 -7.46 -23.44
N GLY A 145 -3.54 -7.36 -22.26
CA GLY A 145 -4.96 -7.07 -22.11
C GLY A 145 -5.84 -8.20 -21.59
N GLU A 146 -5.32 -9.40 -21.32
CA GLU A 146 -6.09 -10.45 -20.64
C GLU A 146 -6.17 -10.15 -19.14
N GLN A 147 -7.12 -9.29 -18.78
CA GLN A 147 -7.42 -8.94 -17.41
C GLN A 147 -7.89 -10.21 -16.69
N LEU A 148 -7.09 -10.69 -15.72
CA LEU A 148 -7.65 -11.45 -14.61
C LEU A 148 -8.84 -10.65 -14.09
N LYS A 149 -10.05 -11.21 -14.20
CA LYS A 149 -11.27 -10.62 -13.63
C LYS A 149 -11.17 -10.71 -12.10
N THR A 150 -10.25 -9.95 -11.51
CA THR A 150 -10.02 -9.86 -10.06
C THR A 150 -10.50 -8.49 -9.61
N ASN A 151 -11.82 -8.29 -9.64
CA ASN A 151 -12.46 -7.20 -8.88
C ASN A 151 -12.43 -7.46 -7.37
N GLU A 152 -11.93 -8.62 -6.95
CA GLU A 152 -11.55 -8.88 -5.58
C GLU A 152 -10.08 -8.48 -5.40
N TYR A 153 -9.84 -7.18 -5.22
CA TYR A 153 -8.74 -6.84 -4.31
C TYR A 153 -9.11 -7.51 -3.00
N PRO A 154 -8.32 -8.49 -2.52
CA PRO A 154 -8.50 -8.84 -1.13
C PRO A 154 -8.29 -7.57 -0.33
N GLU A 155 -9.14 -7.33 0.66
CA GLU A 155 -8.89 -6.32 1.68
C GLU A 155 -7.47 -6.57 2.20
N ILE A 156 -6.55 -5.72 1.78
CA ILE A 156 -5.14 -5.86 2.11
C ILE A 156 -5.03 -5.35 3.55
N LEU A 157 -4.54 -6.23 4.43
CA LEU A 157 -4.48 -6.06 5.89
C LEU A 157 -4.07 -4.64 6.34
N GLU A 158 -4.89 -4.04 7.22
CA GLU A 158 -4.53 -2.91 8.11
C GLU A 158 -3.46 -3.31 9.15
#